data_AF-A0A2D5EMF4-F1
#
_entry.id   AF-A0A2D5EMF4-F1
#
_cell.length_a   1.000
_cell.length_b   1.000
_cell.length_c   1.000
_cell.angle_alpha   90.00
_cell.angle_beta   90.00
_cell.angle_gamma   90.00
#
_symmetry.space_group_name_H-M   'P 1'
#
loop_
_entity.id
_entity.type
_entity.pdbx_description
1 polymer ?
#
loop_
_entity_poly.entity_id
_entity_poly.type
_entity_poly.pdbx_seq_one_letter_code
_entity_poly.pdbx_strand_id
1 'polypeptide(L)'
;MFDESRIDEGIVGDDEVVIRACDAMEEEGVVEFEVTGFGLGEWPVDVGYDLATVVTDLSVAYAHVSAGGGVGEAFDIDFCGQGVERLIRGVVMEDEVLLTLEDRLEPSRNESMRVPREELADMLGWLLCDFSVHAARLLGNAGGRTP
;
A
#
# COMPACT_ATOMS: atom_id res chain seq x y z
N MET A 1 19.44 -2.19 -3.03
CA MET A 1 19.40 -2.66 -1.64
C MET A 1 18.45 -1.72 -0.93
N PHE A 2 17.27 -2.25 -0.64
CA PHE A 2 16.25 -1.59 0.16
C PHE A 2 16.78 -1.38 1.59
N ASP A 3 16.40 -0.27 2.23
CA ASP A 3 16.82 0.09 3.59
C ASP A 3 15.58 0.21 4.48
N GLU A 4 15.26 -0.90 5.15
CA GLU A 4 14.12 -1.05 6.06
C GLU A 4 14.11 0.00 7.19
N SER A 5 15.27 0.54 7.56
CA SER A 5 15.39 1.52 8.65
C SER A 5 14.73 2.87 8.34
N ARG A 6 14.31 3.08 7.09
CA ARG A 6 13.66 4.31 6.61
C ARG A 6 12.13 4.23 6.62
N ILE A 7 11.56 3.06 6.86
CA ILE A 7 10.13 2.95 7.15
C ILE A 7 9.91 3.50 8.56
N ASP A 8 9.10 4.55 8.67
CA ASP A 8 8.74 5.12 9.97
C ASP A 8 7.47 4.42 10.46
N GLU A 9 7.63 3.43 11.35
CA GLU A 9 6.50 2.67 11.94
C GLU A 9 5.49 3.58 12.66
N GLY A 10 5.92 4.76 13.14
CA GLY A 10 5.01 5.74 13.72
C GLY A 10 4.17 6.49 12.68
N ILE A 11 4.60 6.50 11.41
CA ILE A 11 3.84 7.03 10.28
C ILE A 11 2.94 5.94 9.70
N VAL A 12 3.50 4.80 9.29
CA VAL A 12 2.74 3.77 8.55
C VAL A 12 1.91 2.84 9.45
N GLY A 13 2.13 2.91 10.77
CA GLY A 13 1.39 2.13 11.77
C GLY A 13 0.29 2.91 12.50
N ASP A 14 0.09 4.19 12.16
CA ASP A 14 -0.92 5.06 12.78
C ASP A 14 -1.84 5.65 11.69
N ASP A 15 -3.07 5.12 11.62
CA ASP A 15 -4.06 5.52 10.61
C ASP A 15 -4.34 7.03 10.62
N GLU A 16 -4.32 7.70 11.77
CA GLU A 16 -4.56 9.15 11.85
C GLU A 16 -3.40 9.93 11.20
N VAL A 17 -2.16 9.45 11.39
CA VAL A 17 -0.97 10.03 10.78
C VAL A 17 -0.93 9.77 9.28
N VAL A 18 -1.28 8.54 8.84
CA VAL A 18 -1.38 8.19 7.41
C VAL A 18 -2.40 9.08 6.70
N ILE A 19 -3.61 9.19 7.23
CA ILE A 19 -4.68 10.01 6.66
C ILE A 19 -4.22 11.46 6.53
N ARG A 20 -3.67 12.04 7.60
CA ARG A 20 -3.19 13.42 7.58
C ARG A 20 -2.05 13.64 6.58
N ALA A 21 -1.17 12.65 6.41
CA ALA A 21 -0.11 12.73 5.43
C ALA A 21 -0.66 12.71 4.00
N CYS A 22 -1.65 11.85 3.73
CA CYS A 22 -2.31 11.74 2.43
C CYS A 22 -3.07 13.02 2.08
N ASP A 23 -3.82 13.60 3.02
CA ASP A 23 -4.48 14.90 2.86
C ASP A 23 -3.45 15.99 2.48
N ALA A 24 -2.33 16.06 3.20
CA ALA A 24 -1.28 17.04 2.92
C ALA A 24 -0.61 16.81 1.54
N MET A 25 -0.47 15.56 1.11
CA MET A 25 0.08 15.23 -0.21
C MET A 25 -0.87 15.65 -1.34
N GLU A 26 -2.17 15.41 -1.15
CA GLU A 26 -3.22 15.82 -2.09
C GLU A 26 -3.32 17.35 -2.19
N GLU A 27 -3.32 18.05 -1.05
CA GLU A 27 -3.39 19.52 -1.01
C GLU A 27 -2.21 20.20 -1.71
N GLU A 28 -0.98 19.68 -1.50
CA GLU A 28 0.23 20.25 -2.08
C GLU A 28 0.48 19.75 -3.52
N GLY A 29 -0.22 18.70 -3.97
CA GLY A 29 -0.10 18.13 -5.32
C GLY A 29 1.32 17.59 -5.61
N VAL A 30 2.01 17.08 -4.59
CA VAL A 30 3.43 16.68 -4.66
C VAL A 30 3.64 15.19 -4.93
N VAL A 31 2.56 14.40 -4.92
CA VAL A 31 2.57 12.96 -5.13
C VAL A 31 1.48 12.59 -6.15
N GLU A 32 1.80 11.62 -7.01
CA GLU A 32 0.86 10.95 -7.89
C GLU A 32 0.68 9.52 -7.40
N PHE A 33 -0.56 9.02 -7.38
CA PHE A 33 -0.88 7.64 -7.03
C PHE A 33 -1.50 6.95 -8.24
N GLU A 34 -0.76 6.00 -8.81
CA GLU A 34 -1.15 5.27 -10.01
C GLU A 34 -1.22 3.77 -9.72
N VAL A 35 -2.32 3.14 -10.14
CA VAL A 35 -2.51 1.70 -10.01
C VAL A 35 -2.93 1.13 -11.36
N THR A 36 -2.19 0.12 -11.82
CA THR A 36 -2.43 -0.60 -13.08
C THR A 36 -2.16 -2.09 -12.88
N GLY A 37 -2.64 -2.94 -13.79
CA GLY A 37 -2.35 -4.38 -13.76
C GLY A 37 -3.55 -5.25 -14.09
N PHE A 38 -3.36 -6.57 -14.07
CA PHE A 38 -4.40 -7.59 -14.30
C PHE A 38 -5.18 -7.40 -15.63
N GLY A 39 -4.49 -6.90 -16.66
CA GLY A 39 -5.09 -6.60 -17.97
C GLY A 39 -6.06 -5.41 -17.97
N LEU A 40 -6.12 -4.65 -16.87
CA LEU A 40 -6.92 -3.45 -16.72
C LEU A 40 -6.07 -2.21 -16.99
N GLY A 41 -6.73 -1.15 -17.48
CA GLY A 41 -6.12 0.18 -17.56
C GLY A 41 -5.87 0.78 -16.18
N GLU A 42 -5.56 2.07 -16.13
CA GLU A 42 -5.42 2.81 -14.88
C GLU A 42 -6.70 2.74 -14.04
N TRP A 43 -6.53 2.43 -12.75
CA TRP A 43 -7.64 2.40 -11.80
C TRP A 43 -7.93 3.84 -11.35
N PRO A 44 -9.20 4.25 -11.26
CA PRO A 44 -9.54 5.59 -10.77
C PRO A 44 -9.37 5.65 -9.26
N VAL A 45 -8.14 5.90 -8.82
CA VAL A 45 -7.75 6.05 -7.41
C VAL A 45 -7.40 7.50 -7.09
N ASP A 46 -7.54 7.90 -5.82
CA ASP A 46 -7.15 9.21 -5.32
C ASP A 46 -6.10 9.16 -4.21
N VAL A 47 -5.38 10.28 -4.01
CA VAL A 47 -4.29 10.37 -3.02
C VAL A 47 -4.85 10.52 -1.61
N GLY A 48 -5.96 11.23 -1.41
CA GLY A 48 -6.47 11.52 -0.07
C GLY A 48 -6.97 10.27 0.65
N TYR A 49 -7.90 9.55 0.02
CA TYR A 49 -8.63 8.44 0.62
C TYR A 49 -8.07 7.07 0.21
N ASP A 50 -7.86 6.83 -1.08
CA ASP A 50 -7.47 5.49 -1.55
C ASP A 50 -6.03 5.17 -1.15
N LEU A 51 -5.08 6.10 -1.32
CA LEU A 51 -3.70 5.89 -0.87
C LEU A 51 -3.61 5.69 0.65
N ALA A 52 -4.40 6.41 1.44
CA ALA A 52 -4.40 6.25 2.90
C ALA A 52 -4.81 4.83 3.30
N THR A 53 -5.90 4.33 2.71
CA THR A 53 -6.38 2.95 2.92
C THR A 53 -5.32 1.94 2.48
N VAL A 54 -4.78 2.12 1.27
CA VAL A 54 -3.81 1.19 0.69
C VAL A 54 -2.51 1.15 1.49
N VAL A 55 -1.99 2.28 1.97
CA VAL A 55 -0.75 2.31 2.76
C VAL A 55 -0.88 1.52 4.07
N THR A 56 -2.02 1.65 4.75
CA THR A 56 -2.32 0.85 5.95
C THR A 56 -2.32 -0.64 5.60
N ASP A 57 -3.00 -1.04 4.53
CA ASP A 57 -3.02 -2.45 4.11
C ASP A 57 -1.64 -2.96 3.65
N LEU A 58 -0.84 -2.12 2.97
CA LEU A 58 0.52 -2.45 2.55
C LEU A 58 1.45 -2.69 3.75
N SER A 59 1.27 -1.95 4.84
CA SER A 59 2.08 -2.13 6.06
C SER A 59 1.78 -3.49 6.71
N VAL A 60 0.49 -3.88 6.75
CA VAL A 60 0.07 -5.21 7.18
C VAL A 60 0.61 -6.30 6.25
N ALA A 61 0.46 -6.12 4.93
CA ALA A 61 0.98 -7.05 3.93
C ALA A 61 2.49 -7.26 4.09
N TYR A 62 3.25 -6.18 4.26
CA TYR A 62 4.70 -6.22 4.47
C TYR A 62 5.07 -7.00 5.74
N ALA A 63 4.33 -6.82 6.84
CA ALA A 63 4.55 -7.59 8.06
C ALA A 63 4.35 -9.12 7.86
N HIS A 64 3.36 -9.50 7.04
CA HIS A 64 3.11 -10.91 6.71
C HIS A 64 4.14 -11.51 5.74
N VAL A 65 4.60 -10.77 4.74
CA VAL A 65 5.53 -11.32 3.73
C VAL A 65 6.99 -11.23 4.14
N SER A 66 7.36 -10.28 5.00
CA SER A 66 8.71 -10.19 5.55
C SER A 66 9.00 -11.37 6.50
N ALA A 67 10.18 -11.42 7.12
CA ALA A 67 10.60 -12.51 7.99
C ALA A 67 9.66 -12.81 9.19
N GLY A 68 8.63 -11.98 9.42
CA GLY A 68 7.65 -12.12 10.48
C GLY A 68 6.49 -13.10 10.24
N GLY A 69 6.04 -13.34 8.99
CA GLY A 69 4.82 -14.12 8.75
C GLY A 69 5.00 -15.61 8.47
N GLY A 70 4.06 -16.42 8.92
CA GLY A 70 4.01 -17.87 8.72
C GLY A 70 3.35 -18.31 7.41
N VAL A 71 3.68 -19.53 6.97
CA VAL A 71 2.99 -20.19 5.85
C VAL A 71 1.49 -20.33 6.16
N GLY A 72 0.65 -19.92 5.21
CA GLY A 72 -0.80 -19.93 5.33
C GLY A 72 -1.41 -18.65 5.90
N GLU A 73 -0.59 -17.71 6.37
CA GLU A 73 -1.07 -16.36 6.70
C GLU A 73 -1.56 -15.64 5.44
N ALA A 74 -2.55 -14.77 5.62
CA ALA A 74 -3.16 -14.05 4.53
C ALA A 74 -3.35 -12.59 4.91
N PHE A 75 -3.27 -11.73 3.90
CA PHE A 75 -3.49 -10.30 4.00
C PHE A 75 -4.32 -9.86 2.80
N ASP A 76 -4.96 -8.71 2.95
CA ASP A 76 -5.80 -8.11 1.93
C ASP A 76 -5.30 -6.67 1.70
N ILE A 77 -5.30 -6.23 0.44
CA ILE A 77 -5.08 -4.83 0.05
C ILE A 77 -6.35 -4.39 -0.67
N ASP A 78 -7.13 -3.52 -0.02
CA ASP A 78 -8.43 -3.09 -0.52
C ASP A 78 -8.33 -1.79 -1.31
N PHE A 79 -8.83 -1.83 -2.54
CA PHE A 79 -9.04 -0.69 -3.41
C PHE A 79 -10.55 -0.49 -3.53
N CYS A 80 -11.13 0.13 -2.50
CA CYS A 80 -12.55 0.50 -2.45
C CYS A 80 -12.70 2.03 -2.52
N GLY A 81 -12.54 2.56 -3.73
CA GLY A 81 -12.72 3.96 -4.09
C GLY A 81 -13.84 4.14 -5.12
N GLN A 82 -14.27 5.37 -5.41
CA GLN A 82 -15.42 5.63 -6.30
C GLN A 82 -15.29 4.94 -7.68
N GLY A 83 -16.01 3.84 -7.87
CA GLY A 83 -16.02 3.07 -9.13
C GLY A 83 -14.99 1.94 -9.22
N VAL A 84 -14.27 1.65 -8.14
CA VAL A 84 -13.40 0.48 -7.98
C VAL A 84 -13.84 -0.30 -6.75
N GLU A 85 -14.11 -1.59 -6.93
CA GLU A 85 -14.29 -2.52 -5.82
C GLU A 85 -13.37 -3.73 -6.05
N ARG A 86 -12.08 -3.53 -5.79
CA ARG A 86 -11.05 -4.54 -6.04
C ARG A 86 -10.29 -4.86 -4.77
N LEU A 87 -10.08 -6.15 -4.55
CA LEU A 87 -9.27 -6.65 -3.45
C LEU A 87 -8.09 -7.42 -4.02
N ILE A 88 -6.87 -7.13 -3.56
CA ILE A 88 -5.73 -8.02 -3.79
C ILE A 88 -5.54 -8.83 -2.51
N ARG A 89 -5.85 -10.12 -2.59
CA ARG A 89 -5.64 -11.06 -1.50
C ARG A 89 -4.32 -11.79 -1.65
N GLY A 90 -3.46 -11.70 -0.66
CA GLY A 90 -2.21 -12.46 -0.58
C GLY A 90 -2.33 -13.64 0.37
N VAL A 91 -1.77 -14.79 -0.02
CA VAL A 91 -1.59 -15.96 0.86
C VAL A 91 -0.12 -16.36 0.84
N VAL A 92 0.52 -16.31 2.01
CA VAL A 92 1.94 -16.62 2.20
C VAL A 92 2.15 -18.13 2.06
N MET A 93 3.03 -18.52 1.14
CA MET A 93 3.56 -19.88 1.01
C MET A 93 5.00 -19.92 1.54
N GLU A 94 5.71 -21.02 1.33
CA GLU A 94 7.09 -21.18 1.83
C GLU A 94 8.04 -20.15 1.20
N ASP A 95 8.18 -20.16 -0.13
CA ASP A 95 9.09 -19.26 -0.87
C ASP A 95 8.37 -18.23 -1.75
N GLU A 96 7.04 -18.29 -1.80
CA GLU A 96 6.20 -17.48 -2.70
C GLU A 96 4.98 -16.93 -1.97
N VAL A 97 4.32 -15.97 -2.58
CA VAL A 97 3.00 -15.47 -2.18
C VAL A 97 2.05 -15.65 -3.35
N LEU A 98 0.90 -16.26 -3.10
CA LEU A 98 -0.20 -16.31 -4.07
C LEU A 98 -1.00 -15.03 -3.93
N LEU A 99 -0.90 -14.14 -4.91
CA LEU A 99 -1.74 -12.95 -5.02
C LEU A 99 -2.95 -13.28 -5.89
N THR A 100 -4.15 -12.90 -5.43
CA THR A 100 -5.39 -13.04 -6.19
C THR A 100 -6.09 -11.70 -6.24
N LEU A 101 -6.34 -11.20 -7.44
CA LEU A 101 -7.26 -10.10 -7.66
C LEU A 101 -8.69 -10.62 -7.57
N GLU A 102 -9.49 -9.99 -6.74
CA GLU A 102 -10.94 -10.13 -6.71
C GLU A 102 -11.57 -8.81 -7.17
N ASP A 103 -12.07 -8.76 -8.40
CA ASP A 103 -12.89 -7.65 -8.89
C ASP A 103 -14.35 -7.94 -8.56
N ARG A 104 -14.89 -7.22 -7.57
CA ARG A 104 -16.25 -7.45 -7.06
C ARG A 104 -17.32 -7.01 -8.06
N LEU A 105 -16.98 -6.11 -8.99
CA LEU A 105 -17.88 -5.63 -10.04
C LEU A 105 -17.89 -6.55 -11.26
N GLU A 106 -16.74 -7.13 -11.61
CA GLU A 106 -16.58 -8.03 -12.75
C GLU A 106 -15.83 -9.32 -12.37
N PRO A 107 -16.47 -10.29 -11.68
CA PRO A 107 -15.79 -11.49 -11.17
C PRO A 107 -15.10 -12.37 -12.23
N SER A 108 -15.47 -12.21 -13.51
CA SER A 108 -14.77 -12.88 -14.62
C SER A 108 -13.36 -12.37 -14.87
N ARG A 109 -12.96 -11.25 -14.23
CA ARG A 109 -11.62 -10.65 -14.29
C ARG A 109 -10.72 -11.09 -13.14
N ASN A 110 -11.21 -11.91 -12.22
CA ASN A 110 -10.40 -12.43 -11.13
C ASN A 110 -9.24 -13.25 -11.71
N GLU A 111 -8.04 -12.92 -11.25
CA GLU A 111 -6.80 -13.50 -11.74
C GLU A 111 -5.87 -13.72 -10.55
N SER A 112 -5.10 -14.80 -10.61
CA SER A 112 -4.11 -15.12 -9.58
C SER A 112 -2.73 -15.21 -10.19
N MET A 113 -1.73 -14.70 -9.45
CA MET A 113 -0.33 -14.81 -9.79
C MET A 113 0.49 -15.25 -8.58
N ARG A 114 1.64 -15.87 -8.84
CA ARG A 114 2.63 -16.21 -7.81
C ARG A 114 3.79 -15.25 -7.92
N VAL A 115 4.24 -14.75 -6.79
CA VAL A 115 5.38 -13.83 -6.68
C VAL A 115 6.36 -14.40 -5.67
N PRO A 116 7.68 -14.40 -5.92
CA PRO A 116 8.66 -14.74 -4.91
C PRO A 116 8.46 -13.89 -3.66
N ARG A 117 8.50 -14.53 -2.48
CA ARG A 117 8.21 -13.86 -1.21
C ARG A 117 9.18 -12.72 -0.92
N GLU A 118 10.47 -12.94 -1.16
CA GLU A 118 11.52 -11.93 -1.00
C GLU A 118 11.32 -10.73 -1.94
N GLU A 119 10.98 -10.98 -3.21
CA GLU A 119 10.70 -9.92 -4.19
C GLU A 119 9.49 -9.07 -3.77
N LEU A 120 8.41 -9.71 -3.32
CA LEU A 120 7.24 -8.99 -2.85
C LEU A 120 7.54 -8.17 -1.59
N ALA A 121 8.31 -8.72 -0.65
CA ALA A 121 8.73 -7.99 0.55
C ALA A 121 9.56 -6.74 0.20
N ASP A 122 10.50 -6.86 -0.75
CA ASP A 122 11.29 -5.73 -1.25
C ASP A 122 10.40 -4.66 -1.91
N MET A 123 9.43 -5.07 -2.74
CA MET A 123 8.49 -4.16 -3.40
C MET A 123 7.63 -3.39 -2.40
N LEU A 124 7.01 -4.09 -1.44
CA LEU A 124 6.17 -3.48 -0.41
C LEU A 124 7.00 -2.56 0.49
N GLY A 125 8.18 -3.01 0.90
CA GLY A 125 9.10 -2.23 1.70
C GLY A 125 9.53 -0.93 1.01
N TRP A 126 9.79 -0.99 -0.30
CA TRP A 126 10.12 0.20 -1.09
C TRP A 126 8.97 1.23 -1.11
N LEU A 127 7.73 0.77 -1.33
CA LEU A 127 6.54 1.65 -1.32
C LEU A 127 6.33 2.31 0.04
N LEU A 128 6.43 1.55 1.14
CA LEU A 128 6.29 2.07 2.50
C LEU A 128 7.40 3.07 2.87
N CYS A 129 8.64 2.80 2.44
CA CYS A 129 9.75 3.72 2.63
C CYS A 129 9.54 5.02 1.85
N ASP A 130 9.11 4.93 0.60
CA ASP A 130 8.86 6.11 -0.23
C ASP A 130 7.76 6.99 0.39
N PHE A 131 6.64 6.36 0.76
CA PHE A 131 5.56 7.03 1.49
C PHE A 131 6.06 7.70 2.77
N SER A 132 6.79 6.96 3.63
CA SER A 132 7.30 7.48 4.91
C SER A 132 8.18 8.72 4.73
N VAL A 133 9.05 8.72 3.71
CA VAL A 133 9.92 9.86 3.40
C VAL A 133 9.12 11.09 2.97
N HIS A 134 8.08 10.91 2.16
CA HIS A 134 7.21 11.99 1.71
C HIS A 134 6.34 12.52 2.85
N ALA A 135 5.74 11.63 3.65
CA ALA A 135 4.93 11.96 4.81
C ALA A 135 5.74 12.76 5.86
N ALA A 136 6.94 12.28 6.21
CA ALA A 136 7.80 12.95 7.19
C ALA A 136 8.17 14.38 6.77
N ARG A 137 8.42 14.62 5.48
CA ARG A 137 8.70 15.97 4.95
C ARG A 137 7.51 16.90 5.13
N LEU A 138 6.30 16.45 4.79
CA LEU A 138 5.10 17.29 4.84
C LEU A 138 4.64 17.54 6.28
N LEU A 139 4.60 16.48 7.10
CA LEU A 139 4.20 16.59 8.51
C LEU A 139 5.23 17.39 9.33
N GLY A 140 6.52 17.25 9.03
CA GLY A 140 7.59 18.05 9.63
C GLY A 140 7.52 19.53 9.25
N ASN A 141 7.11 19.84 8.02
CA ASN A 141 6.89 21.22 7.56
C ASN A 141 5.61 21.84 8.14
N ALA A 142 4.58 21.04 8.45
CA ALA A 142 3.34 21.50 9.06
C ALA A 142 3.51 22.04 10.50
N GLY A 143 4.58 21.65 11.20
CA GLY A 143 4.92 22.18 12.53
C GLY A 143 5.42 23.65 12.55
N GLY A 144 5.64 24.26 11.37
CA GLY A 144 6.13 25.64 11.22
C GLY A 144 5.07 26.69 10.88
N ARG A 145 3.80 26.31 10.70
CA ARG A 145 2.69 27.25 10.45
C ARG A 145 1.76 27.32 11.66
N THR A 146 2.15 28.11 12.65
CA THR A 146 1.21 28.75 13.57
C THR A 146 0.99 30.20 13.09
N PRO A 147 -0.27 30.69 13.00
CA PRO A 147 -0.56 32.09 12.71
C PRO A 147 -0.04 33.05 13.78
#